data_AF-A0A375YXG4-F1
#
_entry.id   AF-A0A375YXG4-F1
#
_cell.length_a   1.000
_cell.length_b   1.000
_cell.length_c   1.000
_cell.angle_alpha   90.00
_cell.angle_beta   90.00
_cell.angle_gamma   90.00
#
_symmetry.space_group_name_H-M   'P 1'
#
loop_
_entity.id
_entity.type
_entity.pdbx_description
1 polymer ?
#
loop_
_entity_poly.entity_id
_entity_poly.type
_entity_poly.pdbx_seq_one_letter_code
_entity_poly.pdbx_strand_id
1 'polypeptide(L)'
;MNQLHFAADLRRFDPEDVLGPDNFDAYYVIDSVDYDAATGRSTATLRPLPPADLADRRRAALSAMTKRARIAQLFNPMPGVDR
;
A
#
# COMPACT_ATOMS: atom_id res chain seq x y z
N MET A 1 11.69 -14.26 -10.68
CA MET A 1 10.53 -14.00 -11.57
C MET A 1 9.67 -13.00 -10.82
N ASN A 2 9.56 -11.76 -11.32
CA ASN A 2 9.03 -10.62 -10.56
C ASN A 2 7.67 -10.19 -11.12
N GLN A 3 6.80 -11.15 -11.43
CA GLN A 3 5.49 -10.88 -12.01
C GLN A 3 4.41 -11.63 -11.25
N LEU A 4 3.26 -10.98 -11.07
CA LEU A 4 2.04 -11.57 -10.52
C LEU A 4 0.93 -11.47 -11.55
N HIS A 5 0.16 -12.55 -11.69
CA HIS A 5 -0.98 -12.60 -12.59
C HIS A 5 -2.28 -12.60 -11.80
N PHE A 6 -3.25 -11.81 -12.25
CA PHE A 6 -4.53 -11.65 -11.60
C PHE A 6 -5.66 -11.80 -12.61
N ALA A 7 -6.75 -12.44 -12.19
CA ALA A 7 -7.96 -12.58 -12.99
C ALA A 7 -8.91 -11.37 -12.82
N ALA A 8 -8.37 -10.16 -13.02
CA ALA A 8 -9.10 -8.89 -12.92
C ALA A 8 -8.34 -7.78 -13.65
N ASP A 9 -9.00 -6.64 -13.92
CA ASP A 9 -8.35 -5.40 -14.35
C ASP A 9 -7.74 -4.68 -13.15
N LEU A 10 -6.40 -4.64 -13.10
CA LEU A 10 -5.62 -4.00 -12.04
C LEU A 10 -4.90 -2.74 -12.51
N ARG A 11 -5.31 -2.13 -13.64
CA ARG A 11 -4.70 -0.87 -14.10
C ARG A 11 -4.88 0.28 -13.11
N ARG A 12 -5.90 0.18 -12.23
CA ARG A 12 -6.07 1.05 -11.06
C ARG A 12 -5.43 0.41 -9.84
N PHE A 13 -4.10 0.49 -9.75
CA PHE A 13 -3.35 0.08 -8.56
C PHE A 13 -2.79 1.30 -7.84
N ASP A 14 -2.55 1.16 -6.53
CA ASP A 14 -1.78 2.15 -5.78
C ASP A 14 -0.28 1.80 -5.90
N PRO A 15 0.56 2.65 -6.51
CA PRO A 15 2.01 2.39 -6.60
C PRO A 15 2.71 2.40 -5.23
N GLU A 16 2.04 2.93 -4.20
CA GLU A 16 2.57 2.93 -2.84
C GLU A 16 2.22 1.65 -2.06
N ASP A 17 1.36 0.78 -2.59
CA ASP A 17 1.04 -0.50 -1.96
C ASP A 17 2.27 -1.41 -1.89
N VAL A 18 2.51 -1.93 -0.68
CA VAL A 18 3.63 -2.81 -0.38
C VAL A 18 3.12 -4.25 -0.29
N LEU A 19 3.74 -5.14 -1.06
CA LEU A 19 3.49 -6.57 -1.05
C LEU A 19 4.59 -7.30 -0.27
N GLY A 20 4.21 -8.27 0.55
CA GLY A 20 5.14 -9.15 1.27
C GLY A 20 4.84 -9.28 2.78
N PRO A 21 5.78 -9.85 3.55
CA PRO A 21 7.06 -10.40 3.08
C PRO A 21 6.86 -11.69 2.25
N ASP A 22 7.80 -11.96 1.34
CA ASP A 22 7.92 -13.29 0.72
C ASP A 22 8.67 -14.28 1.64
N ASN A 23 8.91 -15.51 1.17
CA ASN A 23 9.61 -16.54 1.94
C ASN A 23 11.10 -16.21 2.24
N PHE A 24 11.63 -15.11 1.70
CA PHE A 24 13.00 -14.63 1.91
C PHE A 24 13.01 -13.23 2.57
N ASP A 25 11.91 -12.85 3.23
CA ASP A 25 11.73 -11.56 3.90
C ASP A 25 11.84 -10.32 2.99
N ALA A 26 11.70 -10.50 1.67
CA ALA A 26 11.70 -9.41 0.72
C ALA A 26 10.31 -8.78 0.60
N TYR A 27 10.30 -7.45 0.44
CA TYR A 27 9.11 -6.66 0.16
C TYR A 27 9.18 -6.10 -1.25
N TYR A 28 8.02 -5.87 -1.85
CA TYR A 28 7.91 -5.42 -3.24
C TYR A 28 6.85 -4.33 -3.38
N VAL A 29 6.97 -3.55 -4.44
CA VAL A 29 5.95 -2.61 -4.92
C VAL A 29 5.58 -2.96 -6.35
N ILE A 30 4.37 -2.61 -6.76
CA ILE A 30 3.93 -2.76 -8.15
C ILE A 30 4.56 -1.61 -8.95
N ASP A 31 5.32 -1.96 -9.98
CA ASP A 31 6.01 -1.03 -10.87
C ASP A 31 5.16 -0.70 -12.10
N SER A 32 4.53 -1.72 -12.69
CA SER A 32 3.64 -1.58 -13.84
C SER A 32 2.61 -2.70 -13.88
N VAL A 33 1.48 -2.44 -14.54
CA VAL A 33 0.44 -3.44 -14.79
C VAL A 33 0.08 -3.42 -16.28
N ASP A 34 0.13 -4.59 -16.90
CA ASP A 34 -0.42 -4.81 -18.24
C ASP A 34 -1.74 -5.58 -18.12
N TYR A 35 -2.77 -5.16 -18.87
CA TYR A 35 -4.10 -5.79 -18.84
C TYR A 35 -4.48 -6.30 -20.22
N ASP A 36 -4.68 -7.60 -20.32
CA ASP A 36 -5.21 -8.25 -21.51
C ASP A 36 -6.73 -8.39 -21.41
N ALA A 37 -7.43 -7.59 -22.20
CA ALA A 37 -8.89 -7.60 -22.28
C ALA A 37 -9.46 -8.87 -22.93
N ALA A 38 -8.67 -9.60 -23.74
CA ALA A 38 -9.12 -10.84 -24.37
C ALA A 38 -9.22 -11.99 -23.36
N THR A 39 -8.30 -12.04 -22.38
CA THR A 39 -8.28 -13.05 -21.33
C THR A 39 -8.84 -12.56 -20.00
N GLY A 40 -9.09 -11.25 -19.86
CA GLY A 40 -9.55 -10.63 -18.62
C GLY A 40 -8.51 -10.71 -17.50
N ARG A 41 -7.23 -10.72 -17.86
CA ARG A 41 -6.11 -10.93 -16.92
C ARG A 41 -5.18 -9.74 -16.89
N SER A 42 -4.73 -9.39 -15.69
CA SER A 42 -3.65 -8.43 -15.48
C SER A 42 -2.35 -9.14 -15.12
N THR A 43 -1.24 -8.59 -15.59
CA THR A 43 0.12 -8.96 -15.20
C THR A 43 0.78 -7.76 -14.54
N ALA A 44 1.04 -7.85 -13.25
CA ALA A 44 1.75 -6.84 -12.48
C ALA A 44 3.25 -7.17 -12.44
N THR A 45 4.10 -6.23 -12.84
CA THR A 45 5.54 -6.31 -12.66
C THR A 45 5.91 -5.72 -11.30
N LEU A 46 6.72 -6.46 -10.54
CA LEU A 46 7.15 -6.10 -9.21
C LEU A 46 8.58 -5.59 -9.18
N ARG A 47 8.82 -4.56 -8.36
CA ARG A 47 10.16 -4.09 -8.02
C ARG A 47 10.42 -4.33 -6.53
N PRO A 48 11.59 -4.88 -6.15
CA PRO A 48 11.94 -5.03 -4.74
C PRO A 48 12.00 -3.66 -4.07
N LEU A 49 11.52 -3.61 -2.83
CA LEU A 49 11.53 -2.44 -1.97
C LEU A 49 12.74 -2.52 -1.03
N PRO A 50 13.73 -1.63 -1.16
CA PRO A 50 14.87 -1.59 -0.25
C PRO A 50 14.44 -1.41 1.21
N PRO A 51 15.18 -1.96 2.19
CA PRO A 51 14.85 -1.81 3.61
C PRO A 51 14.76 -0.35 4.10
N ALA A 52 15.59 0.54 3.54
CA ALA A 52 15.55 1.96 3.86
C ALA A 52 14.21 2.59 3.45
N ASP A 53 13.79 2.35 2.20
CA ASP A 53 12.52 2.83 1.65
C ASP A 53 11.33 2.25 2.43
N LEU A 54 11.40 0.98 2.84
CA LEU A 54 10.37 0.36 3.68
C LEU A 54 10.26 1.04 5.05
N ALA A 55 11.39 1.38 5.68
CA ALA A 55 11.40 2.08 6.97
C ALA A 55 10.80 3.48 6.85
N ASP A 56 11.12 4.22 5.78
CA ASP A 56 10.57 5.55 5.54
C ASP A 56 9.06 5.50 5.23
N ARG A 57 8.60 4.52 4.45
CA ARG A 57 7.16 4.28 4.23
C ARG A 57 6.41 3.98 5.52
N ARG A 58 6.97 3.11 6.39
CA ARG A 58 6.38 2.84 7.73
C ARG A 58 6.28 4.10 8.58
N ARG A 59 7.33 4.95 8.58
CA ARG A 59 7.34 6.22 9.32
C ARG A 59 6.28 7.19 8.79
N ALA A 60 6.16 7.31 7.46
CA ALA A 60 5.16 8.15 6.82
C ALA A 60 3.72 7.70 7.15
N ALA A 61 3.46 6.39 7.06
CA ALA A 61 2.16 5.81 7.41
C ALA A 61 1.77 6.06 8.88
N LEU A 62 2.70 5.86 9.81
CA LEU A 62 2.49 6.14 11.22
C LEU A 62 2.16 7.62 11.46
N SER A 63 2.93 8.53 10.83
CA SER A 63 2.67 9.98 10.93
C SER A 63 1.30 10.37 10.41
N ALA A 64 0.89 9.81 9.26
CA ALA A 64 -0.44 10.05 8.68
C ALA A 64 -1.56 9.55 9.60
N MET A 65 -1.40 8.38 10.21
CA MET A 65 -2.35 7.82 11.17
C MET A 65 -2.49 8.72 12.40
N THR A 66 -1.38 9.18 12.99
CA THR A 66 -1.40 10.11 14.13
C THR A 66 -2.08 11.43 13.77
N LYS A 67 -1.81 11.99 12.58
CA LYS A 67 -2.49 13.21 12.11
C LYS A 67 -4.00 13.01 11.97
N ARG A 68 -4.43 11.90 11.37
CA ARG A 68 -5.87 11.58 11.23
C ARG A 68 -6.55 11.42 12.59
N ALA A 69 -5.91 10.73 13.53
CA ALA A 69 -6.43 10.59 14.89
C ALA A 69 -6.58 11.95 15.60
N ARG A 70 -5.59 12.84 15.45
CA ARG A 70 -5.64 14.19 16.03
C ARG A 70 -6.77 15.03 15.43
N ILE A 71 -6.97 14.98 14.12
CA ILE A 71 -8.09 15.67 13.46
C ILE A 71 -9.42 15.13 13.98
N ALA A 72 -9.59 13.81 14.07
CA ALA A 72 -10.80 13.21 14.62
C ALA A 72 -11.11 13.68 16.05
N GLN A 73 -10.08 13.79 16.91
CA GLN A 73 -10.24 14.30 18.28
C GLN A 73 -10.68 15.78 18.34
N LEU A 74 -10.27 16.61 17.37
CA LEU A 74 -10.66 18.02 17.33
C LEU A 74 -12.13 18.22 16.93
N PHE A 75 -12.67 17.33 16.10
CA PHE A 75 -14.03 17.46 15.54
C PHE A 75 -15.05 16.48 16.14
N ASN A 76 -14.61 15.53 16.96
CA ASN A 76 -15.48 14.62 17.69
C ASN A 76 -14.93 14.45 19.12
N PRO A 77 -15.07 15.47 19.98
CA PRO A 77 -14.70 15.33 21.38
C PRO A 77 -15.52 14.18 21.97
N MET A 78 -14.87 13.26 22.69
CA MET A 78 -15.57 12.19 23.40
C MET A 78 -16.70 12.81 24.25
N PRO A 79 -17.93 12.28 24.22
CA PRO A 79 -18.98 12.77 25.09
C PRO A 79 -18.56 12.44 26.54
N GLY A 80 -18.26 13.47 27.33
CA GLY A 80 -18.01 13.33 28.77
C GLY A 80 -16.74 13.96 29.35
N VAL A 81 -15.96 14.74 28.60
CA VAL A 81 -14.95 15.61 29.23
C VAL A 81 -15.51 17.04 29.28
N ASP A 82 -16.35 17.28 30.27
CA ASP A 82 -16.66 18.64 30.72
C ASP A 82 -15.36 19.33 31.13
N ARG A 83 -15.18 20.56 30.64
CA ARG A 83 -14.07 21.45 31.01
C ARG A 83 -14.41 22.26 32.24
#